data_AF-A0A852LJG4-F1
#
_entry.id   AF-A0A852LJG4-F1
#
_cell.length_a   1.000
_cell.length_b   1.000
_cell.length_c   1.000
_cell.angle_alpha   90.00
_cell.angle_beta   90.00
_cell.angle_gamma   90.00
#
_symmetry.space_group_name_H-M   'P 1'
#
loop_
_entity.id
_entity.type
_entity.pdbx_description
1 polymer ?
#
loop_
_entity_poly.entity_id
_entity_poly.type
_entity_poly.pdbx_seq_one_letter_code
_entity_poly.pdbx_strand_id
1 'polypeptide(L)'
;MCTGKCSKCIGITLLPLAACAIVSNILLYFPNGQVLQLTEITDLVWFFHGILGAGILVILPAFMMLGAGGAGCCANRCGVSGYLCMLLSVVLSALGFAGGAYCAVISTLGLIGGPLCDIGDGEYLYPFRNDTLEDNYLFNQTTWNICKEPENIILWNIVLFSVLLAIGVIEAILCFIQVIGGLTGFICGTCMRKRK
;
A
#
# COMPACT_ATOMS: atom_id res chain seq x y z
N MET A 1 7.25 -8.76 -27.66
CA MET A 1 6.24 -9.57 -26.93
C MET A 1 6.90 -10.17 -25.68
N CYS A 2 6.87 -9.47 -24.54
CA CYS A 2 7.31 -9.98 -23.22
C CYS A 2 6.35 -9.59 -22.07
N THR A 3 5.25 -8.87 -22.37
CA THR A 3 4.39 -8.20 -21.38
C THR A 3 3.59 -9.18 -20.50
N GLY A 4 3.20 -10.34 -21.03
CA GLY A 4 2.36 -11.31 -20.29
C GLY A 4 3.09 -12.04 -19.17
N LYS A 5 4.36 -12.44 -19.38
CA LYS A 5 5.18 -13.11 -18.34
C LYS A 5 5.58 -12.11 -17.24
N CYS A 6 5.96 -10.89 -17.62
CA CYS A 6 6.27 -9.82 -16.68
C CYS A 6 5.06 -9.44 -15.81
N SER A 7 3.88 -9.27 -16.43
CA SER A 7 2.63 -9.00 -15.71
C SER A 7 2.29 -10.08 -14.70
N LYS A 8 2.51 -11.36 -15.05
CA LYS A 8 2.25 -12.48 -14.14
C LYS A 8 3.18 -12.43 -12.92
N CYS A 9 4.47 -12.17 -13.11
CA CYS A 9 5.40 -12.01 -12.00
C CYS A 9 4.98 -10.85 -11.08
N ILE A 10 4.60 -9.70 -11.65
CA ILE A 10 4.12 -8.55 -10.88
C ILE A 10 2.89 -8.92 -10.05
N GLY A 11 1.90 -9.61 -10.64
CA GLY A 11 0.71 -10.07 -9.92
C GLY A 11 1.03 -11.05 -8.77
N ILE A 12 2.01 -11.94 -8.95
CA ILE A 12 2.46 -12.86 -7.88
C ILE A 12 3.09 -12.08 -6.73
N THR A 13 3.87 -11.03 -7.01
CA THR A 13 4.54 -10.22 -6.00
C THR A 13 3.58 -9.30 -5.24
N LEU A 14 2.53 -8.78 -5.89
CA LEU A 14 1.56 -7.89 -5.26
C LEU A 14 0.69 -8.58 -4.20
N LEU A 15 0.39 -9.87 -4.36
CA LEU A 15 -0.42 -10.62 -3.38
C LEU A 15 0.19 -10.69 -1.96
N PRO A 16 1.45 -11.13 -1.77
CA PRO A 16 2.06 -11.15 -0.44
C PRO A 16 2.28 -9.75 0.11
N LEU A 17 2.56 -8.75 -0.74
CA LEU A 17 2.68 -7.35 -0.31
C LEU A 17 1.36 -6.83 0.28
N ALA A 18 0.25 -7.03 -0.42
CA ALA A 18 -1.07 -6.64 0.04
C ALA A 18 -1.47 -7.38 1.33
N ALA A 19 -1.15 -8.67 1.44
CA ALA A 19 -1.39 -9.44 2.65
C ALA A 19 -0.57 -8.89 3.84
N CYS A 20 0.71 -8.59 3.63
CA CYS A 20 1.55 -7.95 4.64
C CYS A 20 1.00 -6.57 5.04
N ALA A 21 0.52 -5.77 4.09
CA ALA A 21 -0.06 -4.46 4.39
C ALA A 21 -1.33 -4.56 5.25
N ILE A 22 -2.21 -5.52 4.95
CA ILE A 22 -3.41 -5.79 5.76
C ILE A 22 -2.99 -6.18 7.19
N VAL A 23 -2.04 -7.11 7.33
CA VAL A 23 -1.56 -7.57 8.64
C VAL A 23 -0.91 -6.44 9.42
N SER A 24 -0.02 -5.65 8.80
CA SER A 24 0.63 -4.51 9.45
C SER A 24 -0.35 -3.44 9.89
N ASN A 25 -1.41 -3.19 9.11
CA ASN A 25 -2.45 -2.23 9.49
C ASN A 25 -3.34 -2.77 10.63
N ILE A 26 -3.65 -4.07 10.65
CA ILE A 26 -4.34 -4.71 11.78
C ILE A 26 -3.50 -4.58 13.06
N LEU A 27 -2.18 -4.81 12.97
CA LEU A 27 -1.26 -4.66 14.11
C LEU A 27 -1.19 -3.22 14.63
N LEU A 28 -1.41 -2.21 13.78
CA LEU A 28 -1.48 -0.80 14.22
C LEU A 28 -2.70 -0.53 15.13
N TYR A 29 -3.78 -1.32 15.04
CA TYR A 29 -4.93 -1.20 15.96
C TYR A 29 -4.65 -1.77 17.35
N PHE A 30 -3.63 -2.62 17.50
CA PHE A 30 -3.25 -3.25 18.76
C PHE A 30 -1.84 -2.82 19.17
N PRO A 31 -1.67 -1.55 19.59
CA PRO A 31 -0.39 -1.06 20.09
C PRO A 31 0.15 -1.98 21.19
N ASN A 32 1.37 -2.49 21.00
CA ASN A 32 2.03 -3.44 21.90
C ASN A 32 1.18 -4.70 22.26
N GLY A 33 0.24 -5.09 21.39
CA GLY A 33 -0.65 -6.24 21.61
C GLY A 33 -1.67 -6.03 22.74
N GLN A 34 -1.80 -4.82 23.26
CA GLN A 34 -2.78 -4.46 24.27
C GLN A 34 -4.06 -3.94 23.61
N VAL A 35 -5.22 -4.28 24.20
CA VAL A 35 -6.52 -3.73 23.79
C VAL A 35 -6.73 -2.43 24.57
N LEU A 36 -6.25 -1.32 24.01
CA LEU A 36 -6.47 0.02 24.58
C LEU A 36 -7.88 0.52 24.26
N GLN A 37 -8.37 1.51 25.02
CA GLN A 37 -9.70 2.08 24.78
C GLN A 37 -9.72 2.86 23.46
N LEU A 38 -10.89 2.93 22.83
CA LEU A 38 -11.08 3.49 21.48
C LEU A 38 -10.67 4.97 21.38
N THR A 39 -10.62 5.69 22.50
CA THR A 39 -10.20 7.10 22.63
C THR A 39 -8.68 7.30 22.64
N GLU A 40 -7.90 6.21 22.77
CA GLU A 40 -6.44 6.22 22.92
C GLU A 40 -5.73 5.77 21.62
N ILE A 41 -6.47 5.64 20.52
CA ILE A 41 -5.94 5.16 19.23
C ILE A 41 -5.72 6.35 18.29
N THR A 42 -4.57 6.34 17.59
CA THR A 42 -4.23 7.37 16.60
C THR A 42 -5.29 7.49 15.51
N ASP A 43 -5.86 8.69 15.31
CA ASP A 43 -6.91 8.98 14.32
C ASP A 43 -6.54 8.56 12.89
N LEU A 44 -5.25 8.53 12.61
CA LEU A 44 -4.74 8.20 11.29
C LEU A 44 -4.95 6.73 10.91
N VAL A 45 -5.08 5.84 11.90
CA VAL A 45 -5.31 4.41 11.66
C VAL A 45 -6.73 4.19 11.09
N TRP A 46 -7.70 5.05 11.43
CA TRP A 46 -9.08 5.00 10.93
C TRP A 46 -9.24 5.31 9.44
N PHE A 47 -8.18 5.78 8.77
CA PHE A 47 -8.18 5.94 7.32
C PHE A 47 -8.01 4.61 6.57
N PHE A 48 -7.82 3.49 7.27
CA PHE A 48 -7.74 2.14 6.71
C PHE A 48 -6.75 2.03 5.55
N HIS A 49 -5.68 2.83 5.57
CA HIS A 49 -4.83 2.99 4.39
C HIS A 49 -4.10 1.70 3.99
N GLY A 50 -3.78 0.83 4.95
CA GLY A 50 -3.17 -0.47 4.68
C GLY A 50 -4.18 -1.54 4.25
N ILE A 51 -5.40 -1.56 4.83
CA ILE A 51 -6.44 -2.54 4.46
C ILE A 51 -7.11 -2.17 3.14
N LEU A 52 -7.60 -0.94 3.02
CA LEU A 52 -8.30 -0.48 1.82
C LEU A 52 -7.31 -0.08 0.71
N GLY A 53 -6.30 0.73 1.06
CA GLY A 53 -5.32 1.27 0.11
C GLY A 53 -4.37 0.22 -0.45
N ALA A 54 -3.40 -0.21 0.35
CA ALA A 54 -2.41 -1.22 -0.06
C ALA A 54 -2.97 -2.66 -0.11
N GLY A 55 -4.06 -2.95 0.60
CA GLY A 55 -4.68 -4.27 0.60
C GLY A 55 -5.65 -4.47 -0.56
N ILE A 56 -6.92 -4.11 -0.34
CA ILE A 56 -8.04 -4.45 -1.23
C ILE A 56 -7.87 -3.86 -2.63
N LEU A 57 -7.49 -2.58 -2.75
CA LEU A 57 -7.34 -1.92 -4.06
C LEU A 57 -6.20 -2.49 -4.91
N VAL A 58 -5.21 -3.14 -4.30
CA VAL A 58 -4.06 -3.76 -4.99
C VAL A 58 -4.30 -5.25 -5.31
N ILE A 59 -5.09 -5.95 -4.49
CA ILE A 59 -5.47 -7.34 -4.74
C ILE A 59 -6.26 -7.49 -6.04
N LEU A 60 -7.16 -6.55 -6.34
CA LEU A 60 -7.96 -6.56 -7.58
C LEU A 60 -7.12 -6.58 -8.87
N PRO A 61 -6.18 -5.63 -9.10
CA PRO A 61 -5.29 -5.70 -10.25
C PRO A 61 -4.35 -6.91 -10.18
N ALA A 62 -3.90 -7.35 -9.00
CA ALA A 62 -3.03 -8.52 -8.88
C ALA A 62 -3.68 -9.80 -9.44
N PHE A 63 -4.95 -10.08 -9.11
CA PHE A 63 -5.68 -11.22 -9.67
C PHE A 63 -5.86 -11.13 -11.19
N MET A 64 -6.15 -9.94 -11.71
CA MET A 64 -6.28 -9.73 -13.15
C MET A 64 -4.96 -9.96 -13.89
N MET A 65 -3.84 -9.54 -13.29
CA MET A 65 -2.50 -9.73 -13.83
C MET A 65 -2.07 -11.20 -13.84
N LEU A 66 -2.48 -11.98 -12.84
CA LEU A 66 -2.26 -13.43 -12.81
C LEU A 66 -2.97 -14.15 -13.96
N GLY A 67 -4.22 -13.73 -14.24
CA GLY A 67 -5.02 -14.27 -15.34
C GLY A 67 -4.48 -13.93 -16.73
N ALA A 68 -3.82 -12.79 -16.88
CA ALA A 68 -3.26 -12.33 -18.16
C ALA A 68 -2.07 -13.16 -18.69
N GLY A 69 -1.42 -13.95 -17.83
CA GLY A 69 -0.25 -14.78 -18.17
C GLY A 69 -0.55 -16.22 -18.59
N GLY A 70 -1.82 -16.64 -18.67
CA GLY A 70 -2.24 -17.99 -19.08
C GLY A 70 -3.14 -18.00 -20.32
N ALA A 71 -3.59 -19.18 -20.75
CA ALA A 71 -4.57 -19.38 -21.84
C ALA A 71 -6.01 -18.98 -21.46
N GLY A 72 -6.18 -17.99 -20.56
CA GLY A 72 -7.47 -17.54 -20.03
C GLY A 72 -8.16 -16.47 -20.90
N CYS A 73 -9.30 -15.95 -20.40
CA CYS A 73 -10.24 -15.04 -21.08
C CYS A 73 -9.65 -13.85 -21.86
N CYS A 74 -8.42 -13.41 -21.58
CA CYS A 74 -7.78 -12.26 -22.24
C CYS A 74 -6.62 -12.65 -23.20
N ALA A 75 -6.47 -13.94 -23.51
CA ALA A 75 -5.50 -14.43 -24.49
C ALA A 75 -5.84 -14.00 -25.94
N ASN A 76 -7.11 -13.73 -26.23
CA ASN A 76 -7.55 -13.35 -27.57
C ASN A 76 -7.50 -11.81 -27.76
N ARG A 77 -6.34 -11.30 -28.22
CA ARG A 77 -6.09 -9.85 -28.38
C ARG A 77 -6.91 -9.15 -29.47
N CYS A 78 -7.63 -9.88 -30.33
CA CYS A 78 -8.24 -9.33 -31.55
C CYS A 78 -9.78 -9.34 -31.57
N GLY A 79 -10.44 -9.19 -30.42
CA GLY A 79 -11.90 -9.04 -30.33
C GLY A 79 -12.33 -7.97 -29.32
N VAL A 80 -13.61 -7.56 -29.36
CA VAL A 80 -14.20 -6.56 -28.44
C VAL A 80 -13.95 -6.94 -26.97
N SER A 81 -14.02 -8.25 -26.66
CA SER A 81 -13.73 -8.80 -25.33
C SER A 81 -12.26 -8.63 -24.90
N GLY A 82 -11.30 -8.73 -25.84
CA GLY A 82 -9.87 -8.53 -25.55
C GLY A 82 -9.52 -7.06 -25.30
N TYR A 83 -10.10 -6.15 -26.10
CA TYR A 83 -9.96 -4.70 -25.92
C TYR A 83 -10.54 -4.23 -24.58
N LEU A 84 -11.74 -4.72 -24.21
CA LEU A 84 -12.36 -4.42 -22.93
C LEU A 84 -11.53 -4.94 -21.75
N CYS A 85 -10.95 -6.14 -21.87
CA CYS A 85 -10.07 -6.68 -20.84
C CYS A 85 -8.77 -5.85 -20.67
N MET A 86 -8.18 -5.36 -21.76
CA MET A 86 -7.00 -4.50 -21.68
C MET A 86 -7.32 -3.16 -21.00
N LEU A 87 -8.41 -2.50 -21.37
CA LEU A 87 -8.86 -1.28 -20.69
C LEU A 87 -9.14 -1.51 -19.21
N LEU A 88 -9.86 -2.59 -18.88
CA LEU A 88 -10.16 -2.95 -17.49
C LEU A 88 -8.87 -3.19 -16.68
N SER A 89 -7.87 -3.84 -17.27
CA SER A 89 -6.57 -4.03 -16.60
C SER A 89 -5.86 -2.71 -16.31
N VAL A 90 -5.90 -1.74 -17.23
CA VAL A 90 -5.32 -0.40 -17.04
C VAL A 90 -6.05 0.35 -15.93
N VAL A 91 -7.38 0.34 -15.94
CA VAL A 91 -8.19 1.01 -14.92
C VAL A 91 -7.93 0.42 -13.53
N LEU A 92 -7.91 -0.91 -13.41
CA LEU A 92 -7.63 -1.57 -12.13
C LEU A 92 -6.20 -1.33 -11.67
N SER A 93 -5.21 -1.33 -12.56
CA SER A 93 -3.83 -0.96 -12.20
C SER A 93 -3.72 0.51 -11.78
N ALA A 94 -4.48 1.42 -12.38
CA ALA A 94 -4.53 2.81 -11.94
C ALA A 94 -5.16 2.95 -10.54
N LEU A 95 -6.19 2.16 -10.23
CA LEU A 95 -6.75 2.07 -8.88
C LEU A 95 -5.75 1.50 -7.87
N GLY A 96 -5.00 0.45 -8.24
CA GLY A 96 -3.92 -0.08 -7.41
C GLY A 96 -2.81 0.94 -7.17
N PHE A 97 -2.43 1.72 -8.19
CA PHE A 97 -1.49 2.84 -8.04
C PHE A 97 -2.02 3.89 -7.05
N ALA A 98 -3.27 4.31 -7.20
CA ALA A 98 -3.89 5.27 -6.29
C ALA A 98 -3.97 4.72 -4.85
N GLY A 99 -4.28 3.43 -4.67
CA GLY A 99 -4.30 2.76 -3.36
C GLY A 99 -2.93 2.71 -2.69
N GLY A 100 -1.88 2.32 -3.43
CA GLY A 100 -0.50 2.30 -2.93
C GLY A 100 0.02 3.70 -2.60
N ALA A 101 -0.26 4.69 -3.46
CA ALA A 101 0.09 6.08 -3.21
C ALA A 101 -0.64 6.65 -1.97
N TYR A 102 -1.93 6.35 -1.82
CA TYR A 102 -2.71 6.71 -0.64
C TYR A 102 -2.10 6.10 0.63
N CYS A 103 -1.74 4.81 0.58
CA CYS A 103 -1.05 4.14 1.68
C CYS A 103 0.26 4.84 2.03
N ALA A 104 1.09 5.20 1.05
CA ALA A 104 2.36 5.87 1.27
C ALA A 104 2.19 7.27 1.90
N VAL A 105 1.23 8.07 1.42
CA VAL A 105 0.97 9.42 1.95
C VAL A 105 0.52 9.35 3.40
N ILE A 106 -0.48 8.52 3.70
CA ILE A 106 -0.99 8.38 5.06
C ILE A 106 0.08 7.79 5.98
N SER A 107 0.85 6.79 5.54
CA SER A 107 1.95 6.24 6.34
C SER A 107 3.00 7.28 6.70
N THR A 108 3.35 8.15 5.74
CA THR A 108 4.30 9.25 5.98
C THR A 108 3.75 10.24 7.00
N LEU A 109 2.47 10.60 6.90
CA LEU A 109 1.83 11.48 7.87
C LEU A 109 1.78 10.85 9.27
N GLY A 110 1.61 9.53 9.39
CA GLY A 110 1.63 8.82 10.67
C GLY A 110 3.02 8.77 11.28
N LEU A 111 4.04 8.66 10.42
CA LEU A 111 5.43 8.67 10.83
C LEU A 111 5.86 10.08 11.30
N ILE A 112 5.39 11.14 10.67
CA ILE A 112 5.66 12.52 11.09
C ILE A 112 4.86 12.89 12.35
N GLY A 113 3.59 12.47 12.41
CA GLY A 113 2.69 12.82 13.52
C GLY A 113 3.04 12.15 14.86
N GLY A 114 3.72 11.01 14.82
CA GLY A 114 4.07 10.25 16.02
C GLY A 114 2.89 9.47 16.60
N PRO A 115 3.15 8.51 17.51
CA PRO A 115 2.10 7.80 18.22
C PRO A 115 1.46 8.69 19.29
N LEU A 116 0.21 8.36 19.64
CA LEU A 116 -0.40 8.82 20.88
C LEU A 116 0.20 8.03 22.07
N CYS A 117 0.62 8.71 23.12
CA CYS A 117 1.16 8.07 24.33
C CYS A 117 0.98 8.94 25.58
N ASP A 118 1.05 8.31 26.76
CA ASP A 118 1.14 9.02 28.04
C ASP A 118 2.62 9.27 28.41
N ILE A 119 2.89 10.50 28.83
CA ILE A 119 4.22 11.00 29.23
C ILE A 119 4.47 10.77 30.75
N GLY A 120 3.44 10.36 31.49
CA GLY A 120 3.47 10.08 32.92
C GLY A 120 2.50 10.92 33.76
N ASP A 121 1.64 11.70 33.10
CA ASP A 121 0.64 12.57 33.74
C ASP A 121 -0.78 11.95 33.70
N GLY A 122 -0.94 10.77 33.11
CA GLY A 122 -2.24 10.10 32.94
C GLY A 122 -3.06 10.62 31.76
N GLU A 123 -2.48 11.52 30.94
CA GLU A 123 -3.12 12.08 29.74
C GLU A 123 -2.40 11.59 28.47
N TYR A 124 -3.19 11.14 27.48
CA TYR A 124 -2.69 10.70 26.19
C TYR A 124 -2.55 11.87 25.22
N LEU A 125 -1.33 12.19 24.81
CA LEU A 125 -1.03 13.31 23.91
C LEU A 125 -0.14 12.87 22.74
N TYR A 126 0.02 13.74 21.75
CA TYR A 126 0.98 13.57 20.66
C TYR A 126 2.22 14.46 20.91
N PRO A 127 3.21 14.00 21.70
CA PRO A 127 4.37 14.82 22.05
C PRO A 127 5.15 15.30 20.83
N PHE A 128 5.22 14.49 19.78
CA PHE A 128 6.09 14.73 18.61
C PHE A 128 5.44 15.53 17.49
N ARG A 129 4.18 15.94 17.62
CA ARG A 129 3.43 16.56 16.52
C ARG A 129 3.87 17.99 16.20
N ASN A 130 4.53 18.66 17.14
CA ASN A 130 5.03 20.03 17.02
C ASN A 130 6.56 20.14 17.08
N ASP A 131 7.28 19.02 17.20
CA ASP A 131 8.73 19.06 17.24
C ASP A 131 9.28 19.45 15.86
N THR A 132 10.22 20.40 15.88
CA THR A 132 10.96 20.84 14.71
C THR A 132 11.83 19.70 14.16
N LEU A 133 12.01 19.69 12.83
CA LEU A 133 12.72 18.67 12.05
C LEU A 133 14.16 18.35 12.51
N GLU A 134 14.75 19.15 13.40
CA GLU A 134 16.10 18.97 13.95
C GLU A 134 16.18 17.91 15.07
N ASP A 135 15.11 17.67 15.83
CA ASP A 135 15.06 16.69 16.94
C ASP A 135 13.97 15.62 16.70
N ASN A 136 13.96 15.03 15.51
CA ASN A 136 12.98 14.00 15.15
C ASN A 136 13.16 12.71 15.95
N TYR A 137 12.09 12.27 16.63
CA TYR A 137 12.02 11.02 17.38
C TYR A 137 12.32 9.77 16.53
N LEU A 138 12.20 9.88 15.20
CA LEU A 138 12.49 8.80 14.25
C LEU A 138 13.94 8.31 14.28
N PHE A 139 14.88 9.23 14.50
CA PHE A 139 16.32 8.92 14.48
C PHE A 139 16.96 9.05 15.86
N ASN A 140 16.33 9.81 16.77
CA ASN A 140 16.86 10.03 18.11
C ASN A 140 16.20 9.09 19.14
N GLN A 141 16.81 7.93 19.37
CA GLN A 141 16.34 6.93 20.34
C GLN A 141 16.22 7.45 21.78
N THR A 142 16.93 8.52 22.15
CA THR A 142 16.86 9.07 23.52
C THR A 142 15.49 9.68 23.82
N THR A 143 14.78 10.17 22.79
CA THR A 143 13.42 10.71 22.90
C THR A 143 12.38 9.62 23.18
N TRP A 144 12.73 8.34 23.00
CA TRP A 144 11.75 7.26 23.15
C TRP A 144 11.30 7.05 24.61
N ASN A 145 12.10 7.53 25.56
CA ASN A 145 11.78 7.47 26.99
C ASN A 145 10.73 8.51 27.42
N ILE A 146 10.29 9.40 26.51
CA ILE A 146 9.23 10.39 26.73
C ILE A 146 7.88 9.66 26.88
N CYS A 147 7.58 8.70 26.00
CA CYS A 147 6.38 7.88 26.12
C CYS A 147 6.60 6.78 27.17
N LYS A 148 5.82 6.79 28.25
CA LYS A 148 5.86 5.78 29.31
C LYS A 148 4.90 4.63 29.05
N GLU A 149 3.68 4.95 28.62
CA GLU A 149 2.64 3.97 28.35
C GLU A 149 1.95 4.28 27.01
N PRO A 150 1.70 3.28 26.15
CA PRO A 150 2.11 1.88 26.26
C PRO A 150 3.62 1.67 25.98
N GLU A 151 4.21 0.63 26.57
CA GLU A 151 5.64 0.32 26.41
C GLU A 151 6.00 0.06 24.95
N ASN A 152 7.14 0.59 24.48
CA ASN A 152 7.65 0.41 23.11
C ASN A 152 6.71 0.91 21.99
N ILE A 153 5.72 1.76 22.31
CA ILE A 153 4.77 2.30 21.33
C ILE A 153 5.44 3.03 20.17
N ILE A 154 6.53 3.75 20.46
CA ILE A 154 7.28 4.49 19.45
C ILE A 154 7.90 3.53 18.43
N LEU A 155 8.58 2.48 18.89
CA LEU A 155 9.17 1.48 18.00
C LEU A 155 8.08 0.78 17.16
N TRP A 156 6.96 0.41 17.79
CA TRP A 156 5.83 -0.22 17.12
C TRP A 156 5.28 0.65 16.00
N ASN A 157 5.05 1.94 16.27
CA ASN A 157 4.59 2.94 15.33
C ASN A 157 5.56 3.09 14.16
N ILE A 158 6.85 3.30 14.44
CA ILE A 158 7.89 3.51 13.42
C ILE A 158 8.00 2.29 12.51
N VAL A 159 8.07 1.09 13.08
CA VAL A 159 8.24 -0.15 12.30
C VAL A 159 7.03 -0.40 11.40
N LEU A 160 5.81 -0.34 11.94
CA LEU A 160 4.62 -0.65 11.14
C LEU A 160 4.35 0.40 10.06
N PHE A 161 4.46 1.69 10.38
CA PHE A 161 4.27 2.74 9.38
C PHE A 161 5.38 2.75 8.32
N SER A 162 6.62 2.46 8.68
CA SER A 162 7.71 2.34 7.69
C SER A 162 7.54 1.13 6.76
N VAL A 163 7.09 -0.02 7.29
CA VAL A 163 6.76 -1.20 6.47
C VAL A 163 5.62 -0.88 5.51
N LEU A 164 4.54 -0.26 5.98
CA LEU A 164 3.41 0.13 5.13
C LEU A 164 3.80 1.18 4.08
N LEU A 165 4.68 2.11 4.42
CA LEU A 165 5.24 3.09 3.49
C LEU A 165 6.02 2.39 2.37
N ALA A 166 6.93 1.48 2.74
CA ALA A 166 7.72 0.72 1.78
C ALA A 166 6.84 -0.12 0.86
N ILE A 167 5.86 -0.84 1.43
CA ILE A 167 4.89 -1.64 0.66
C ILE A 167 4.11 -0.73 -0.31
N GLY A 168 3.51 0.35 0.18
CA GLY A 168 2.71 1.26 -0.65
C GLY A 168 3.50 1.88 -1.80
N VAL A 169 4.77 2.24 -1.57
CA VAL A 169 5.66 2.76 -2.62
C VAL A 169 5.98 1.67 -3.65
N ILE A 170 6.32 0.46 -3.22
CA ILE A 170 6.60 -0.67 -4.13
C ILE A 170 5.37 -0.99 -4.98
N GLU A 171 4.20 -1.10 -4.36
CA GLU A 171 2.93 -1.39 -5.04
C GLU A 171 2.57 -0.29 -6.06
N ALA A 172 2.74 0.98 -5.70
CA ALA A 172 2.54 2.10 -6.60
C ALA A 172 3.46 1.99 -7.82
N ILE A 173 4.76 1.75 -7.63
CA ILE A 173 5.72 1.62 -8.75
C ILE A 173 5.33 0.44 -9.66
N LEU A 174 5.03 -0.73 -9.09
CA LEU A 174 4.65 -1.92 -9.84
C LEU A 174 3.34 -1.73 -10.64
N CYS A 175 2.35 -1.10 -10.02
CA CYS A 175 1.09 -0.77 -10.69
C CYS A 175 1.29 0.29 -11.80
N PHE A 176 2.16 1.28 -11.57
CA PHE A 176 2.46 2.32 -12.55
C PHE A 176 3.13 1.76 -13.81
N ILE A 177 4.11 0.86 -13.65
CA ILE A 177 4.72 0.13 -14.77
C ILE A 177 3.65 -0.57 -15.62
N GLN A 178 2.60 -1.07 -14.98
CA GLN A 178 1.55 -1.84 -15.64
C GLN A 178 0.48 -0.97 -16.29
N VAL A 179 0.21 0.21 -15.75
CA VAL A 179 -0.52 1.26 -16.45
C VAL A 179 0.20 1.61 -17.75
N ILE A 180 1.52 1.87 -17.71
CA ILE A 180 2.30 2.18 -18.92
C ILE A 180 2.26 0.99 -19.90
N GLY A 181 2.54 -0.21 -19.43
CA GLY A 181 2.56 -1.42 -20.26
C GLY A 181 1.20 -1.72 -20.91
N GLY A 182 0.10 -1.48 -20.18
CA GLY A 182 -1.26 -1.62 -20.69
C GLY A 182 -1.62 -0.54 -21.72
N LEU A 183 -1.25 0.72 -21.48
CA LEU A 183 -1.46 1.83 -22.42
C LEU A 183 -0.67 1.64 -23.72
N THR A 184 0.61 1.23 -23.65
CA THR A 184 1.39 0.89 -24.84
C THR A 184 0.76 -0.29 -25.59
N GLY A 185 0.27 -1.29 -24.86
CA GLY A 185 -0.47 -2.42 -25.45
C GLY A 185 -1.76 -2.00 -26.14
N PHE A 186 -2.45 -0.98 -25.62
CA PHE A 186 -3.67 -0.42 -26.18
C PHE A 186 -3.39 0.40 -27.46
N ILE A 187 -2.42 1.32 -27.42
CA ILE A 187 -2.09 2.22 -28.55
C ILE A 187 -1.43 1.45 -29.70
N CYS A 188 -0.49 0.54 -29.40
CA CYS A 188 0.22 -0.26 -30.41
C CYS A 188 -0.49 -1.58 -30.77
N GLY A 189 -1.61 -1.90 -30.10
CA GLY A 189 -2.35 -3.15 -30.23
C GLY A 189 -3.35 -3.21 -31.39
N THR A 190 -3.21 -2.38 -32.41
CA THR A 190 -3.99 -2.55 -33.64
C THR A 190 -3.58 -3.87 -34.29
N CYS A 191 -4.50 -4.84 -34.27
CA CYS A 191 -4.29 -6.12 -34.92
C CYS A 191 -4.00 -5.89 -36.40
N MET A 192 -2.72 -5.99 -36.77
CA MET A 192 -2.32 -6.27 -38.15
C MET A 192 -3.01 -7.57 -38.54
N ARG A 193 -4.14 -7.46 -39.24
CA ARG A 193 -4.84 -8.55 -39.88
C ARG A 193 -3.80 -9.32 -40.71
N LYS A 194 -3.29 -10.44 -40.20
CA LYS A 194 -2.67 -11.45 -41.05
C LYS A 194 -3.77 -11.92 -42.00
N ARG A 195 -3.85 -11.29 -43.17
CA ARG A 195 -4.57 -11.84 -44.31
C ARG A 195 -3.90 -13.19 -44.59
N LYS A 196 -4.67 -14.27 -44.47
CA LYS A 196 -4.36 -15.52 -45.15
C LYS A 196 -4.23 -15.26 -46.64
#